data_AF-A0A9W5RCK7-F1
#
_entry.id   AF-A0A9W5RCK7-F1
#
_cell.length_a   1.000
_cell.length_b   1.000
_cell.length_c   1.000
_cell.angle_alpha   90.00
_cell.angle_beta   90.00
_cell.angle_gamma   90.00
#
_symmetry.space_group_name_H-M   'P 1'
#
loop_
_entity.id
_entity.type
_entity.pdbx_description
1 polymer ?
#
loop_
_entity_poly.entity_id
_entity_poly.type
_entity_poly.pdbx_seq_one_letter_code
_entity_poly.pdbx_strand_id
1 'polypeptide(L)'
;MNEVLNLSNDINVITAEIKSHQQIAGQSIFEIGKRLKHVKENDLAHGEWIRWLETIAMQPRNVQQFMQIATEFEGNTKPVSHLGFKKLLYITQLPASVDKSR
;
A
#
# COMPACT_ATOMS: atom_id res chain seq x y z
N MET A 1 -26.55 13.87 2.88
CA MET A 1 -26.25 13.92 4.33
C MET A 1 -24.77 14.20 4.46
N ASN A 2 -24.39 15.43 4.81
CA ASN A 2 -23.01 15.73 5.17
C ASN A 2 -22.91 15.50 6.68
N GLU A 3 -22.47 14.32 7.09
CA GLU A 3 -22.00 14.15 8.47
C GLU A 3 -20.80 15.07 8.63
N VAL A 4 -20.97 16.11 9.44
CA VAL A 4 -19.84 16.88 9.96
C VAL A 4 -19.04 15.88 10.79
N LEU A 5 -17.83 15.53 10.32
CA LEU A 5 -16.92 14.67 11.06
C LEU A 5 -16.63 15.33 12.41
N ASN A 6 -17.32 14.87 13.45
CA ASN A 6 -17.18 15.42 14.79
C ASN A 6 -15.97 14.73 15.44
N LEU A 7 -14.80 15.34 15.29
CA LEU A 7 -13.55 14.81 15.83
C LEU A 7 -13.60 14.83 17.37
N SER A 8 -13.04 13.79 18.00
CA SER A 8 -12.84 13.79 19.46
C SER A 8 -11.85 14.89 19.87
N ASN A 9 -11.97 15.40 21.11
CA ASN A 9 -10.98 16.29 21.73
C ASN A 9 -10.03 15.55 22.69
N ASP A 10 -10.20 14.23 22.85
CA ASP A 10 -9.30 13.41 23.68
C ASP A 10 -8.10 12.93 22.85
N ILE A 11 -6.90 13.30 23.28
CA ILE A 11 -5.65 12.95 22.61
C ILE A 11 -5.43 11.43 22.50
N ASN A 12 -5.89 10.64 23.48
CA ASN A 12 -5.78 9.19 23.44
C ASN A 12 -6.71 8.58 22.39
N VAL A 13 -7.91 9.14 22.25
CA VAL A 13 -8.89 8.72 21.22
C VAL A 13 -8.35 9.06 19.83
N ILE A 14 -7.92 10.31 19.60
CA ILE A 14 -7.31 10.72 18.32
C ILE A 14 -6.10 9.84 17.99
N THR A 15 -5.26 9.52 18.98
CA THR A 15 -4.09 8.66 18.78
C THR A 15 -4.48 7.24 18.36
N ALA A 16 -5.52 6.67 18.97
CA ALA A 16 -6.03 5.35 18.61
C ALA A 16 -6.62 5.34 17.19
N GLU A 17 -7.39 6.38 16.83
CA GLU A 17 -7.96 6.56 15.49
C GLU A 17 -6.87 6.67 14.42
N ILE A 18 -5.84 7.50 14.64
CA ILE A 18 -4.69 7.63 13.73
C ILE A 18 -4.01 6.27 13.54
N LYS A 19 -3.75 5.52 14.62
CA LYS A 19 -3.12 4.19 14.53
C LYS A 19 -3.99 3.21 13.75
N SER A 20 -5.31 3.26 13.93
CA SER A 20 -6.27 2.44 13.18
C SER A 20 -6.22 2.76 11.68
N HIS A 21 -6.29 4.04 11.30
CA HIS A 21 -6.18 4.45 9.90
C HIS A 21 -4.84 4.07 9.28
N GLN A 22 -3.74 4.22 10.03
CA GLN A 22 -2.41 3.77 9.63
C GLN A 22 -2.36 2.26 9.35
N GLN A 23 -2.99 1.45 10.20
CA GLN A 23 -3.10 0.01 10.01
C GLN A 23 -3.93 -0.33 8.77
N ILE A 24 -5.09 0.30 8.58
CA ILE A 24 -5.96 0.08 7.43
C ILE A 24 -5.25 0.47 6.13
N ALA A 25 -4.58 1.63 6.11
CA ALA A 25 -3.82 2.09 4.95
C ALA A 25 -2.68 1.11 4.60
N GLY A 26 -1.94 0.65 5.61
CA GLY A 26 -0.86 -0.32 5.40
C GLY A 26 -1.36 -1.65 4.83
N GLN A 27 -2.46 -2.18 5.36
CA GLN A 27 -3.10 -3.40 4.84
C GLN A 27 -3.60 -3.19 3.40
N SER A 28 -4.19 -2.03 3.11
CA SER A 28 -4.72 -1.70 1.79
C SER A 28 -3.60 -1.67 0.74
N ILE A 29 -2.48 -1.02 1.04
CA ILE A 29 -1.30 -0.97 0.15
C ILE A 29 -0.79 -2.38 -0.18
N PHE A 30 -0.65 -3.24 0.83
CA PHE A 30 -0.20 -4.62 0.64
C PHE A 30 -1.16 -5.43 -0.22
N GLU A 31 -2.47 -5.35 0.06
CA GLU A 31 -3.49 -6.08 -0.68
C GLU A 31 -3.62 -5.61 -2.14
N ILE A 32 -3.43 -4.31 -2.41
CA ILE A 32 -3.32 -3.77 -3.77
C ILE A 32 -2.10 -4.36 -4.48
N GLY A 33 -0.94 -4.37 -3.82
CA GLY A 33 0.28 -4.95 -4.36
C GLY A 33 0.14 -6.42 -4.78
N LYS A 34 -0.53 -7.22 -3.96
CA LYS A 34 -0.83 -8.64 -4.27
C LYS A 34 -1.67 -8.79 -5.53
N ARG A 35 -2.72 -7.97 -5.69
CA ARG A 35 -3.61 -8.02 -6.86
C ARG A 35 -2.89 -7.59 -8.13
N LEU A 36 -2.07 -6.54 -8.04
CA LEU A 36 -1.24 -6.09 -9.16
C LEU A 36 -0.27 -7.19 -9.60
N LYS A 37 0.42 -7.82 -8.65
CA LYS A 37 1.30 -8.95 -8.90
C LYS A 37 0.56 -10.11 -9.57
N HIS A 38 -0.60 -10.48 -9.05
CA HIS A 38 -1.44 -11.54 -9.61
C HIS A 38 -1.84 -11.29 -11.06
N VAL A 39 -2.35 -10.09 -11.38
CA VAL A 39 -2.72 -9.71 -12.76
C VAL A 39 -1.50 -9.79 -13.70
N LYS A 40 -0.33 -9.36 -13.23
CA LYS A 40 0.90 -9.38 -14.03
C LYS A 40 1.43 -10.80 -14.28
N GLU A 41 1.48 -11.64 -13.24
CA GLU A 41 2.03 -12.99 -13.31
C GLU A 41 1.14 -13.96 -14.09
N ASN A 42 -0.18 -13.72 -14.08
CA ASN A 42 -1.15 -14.56 -14.79
C ASN A 42 -1.57 -13.97 -16.14
N ASP A 43 -0.89 -12.91 -16.59
CA ASP A 43 -1.17 -12.17 -17.84
C ASP A 43 -2.68 -11.87 -18.03
N LEU A 44 -3.37 -11.46 -16.95
CA LEU A 44 -4.82 -11.22 -17.00
C LEU A 44 -5.19 -9.97 -17.79
N ALA A 45 -4.20 -9.10 -18.05
CA ALA A 45 -4.34 -7.96 -18.95
C ALA A 45 -3.91 -8.29 -20.39
N HIS A 46 -3.52 -9.54 -20.69
CA HIS A 46 -3.20 -10.03 -22.04
C HIS A 46 -2.25 -9.13 -22.83
N GLY A 47 -1.11 -8.75 -22.23
CA GLY A 47 -0.15 -7.81 -22.84
C GLY A 47 -0.56 -6.32 -22.79
N GLU A 48 -1.80 -5.98 -22.45
CA GLU A 48 -2.29 -4.60 -22.29
C GLU A 48 -2.00 -4.04 -20.88
N TRP A 49 -0.93 -4.49 -20.23
CA TRP A 49 -0.63 -4.15 -18.84
C TRP A 49 -0.63 -2.63 -18.58
N ILE A 50 0.07 -1.85 -19.41
CA ILE A 50 0.15 -0.39 -19.25
C ILE A 50 -1.21 0.27 -19.43
N ARG A 51 -1.97 -0.15 -20.45
CA ARG A 51 -3.31 0.38 -20.72
C ARG A 51 -4.29 0.04 -19.60
N TRP A 52 -4.20 -1.16 -19.05
CA TRP A 52 -4.99 -1.56 -17.89
C TRP A 52 -4.68 -0.69 -16.66
N LEU A 53 -3.42 -0.36 -16.40
CA LEU A 53 -3.05 0.53 -15.29
C LEU A 53 -3.68 1.94 -15.43
N GLU A 54 -3.78 2.47 -16.65
CA GLU A 54 -4.46 3.74 -16.91
C GLU A 54 -5.96 3.66 -16.57
N THR A 55 -6.62 2.53 -16.85
CA THR A 55 -8.05 2.34 -16.53
C THR A 55 -8.36 2.38 -15.03
N ILE A 56 -7.38 2.08 -14.19
CA ILE A 56 -7.48 2.13 -12.72
C ILE A 56 -6.73 3.33 -12.11
N ALA A 57 -6.38 4.32 -12.95
CA ALA A 57 -5.70 5.55 -12.59
C ALA A 57 -4.39 5.34 -11.80
N MET A 58 -3.65 4.28 -12.12
CA MET A 58 -2.38 3.97 -11.45
C MET A 58 -1.17 4.21 -12.33
N GLN A 59 -0.19 4.92 -11.77
CA GLN A 59 1.09 5.14 -12.44
C GLN A 59 2.00 3.91 -12.29
N PRO A 60 2.75 3.51 -13.35
CA PRO A 60 3.64 2.35 -13.31
C PRO A 60 4.63 2.35 -12.13
N ARG A 61 5.11 3.53 -11.71
CA ARG A 61 6.01 3.68 -10.55
C ARG A 61 5.36 3.23 -9.24
N ASN A 62 4.15 3.71 -8.95
CA ASN A 62 3.41 3.37 -7.73
C ASN A 62 3.04 1.88 -7.72
N VAL A 63 2.69 1.34 -8.89
CA VAL A 63 2.38 -0.08 -9.09
C VAL A 63 3.57 -0.97 -8.75
N GLN A 64 4.76 -0.61 -9.25
CA GLN A 64 5.99 -1.34 -8.91
C GLN A 64 6.28 -1.31 -7.41
N GLN A 65 6.13 -0.15 -6.76
CA GLN A 65 6.32 -0.04 -5.31
C GLN A 65 5.33 -0.90 -4.52
N PHE A 66 4.04 -0.90 -4.88
CA PHE A 66 3.04 -1.75 -4.22
C PHE A 66 3.32 -3.24 -4.42
N MET A 67 3.67 -3.66 -5.64
CA MET A 67 4.05 -5.04 -5.93
C MET A 67 5.32 -5.48 -5.18
N GLN A 68 6.29 -4.57 -5.03
CA GLN A 68 7.50 -4.82 -4.27
C GLN A 68 7.19 -5.02 -2.78
N ILE A 69 6.37 -4.15 -2.19
CA ILE A 69 5.87 -4.32 -0.82
C ILE A 69 5.20 -5.69 -0.68
N ALA A 70 4.28 -6.04 -1.57
CA ALA A 70 3.62 -7.35 -1.52
C ALA A 70 4.61 -8.52 -1.57
N THR A 71 5.64 -8.44 -2.43
CA THR A 71 6.65 -9.50 -2.58
C THR A 71 7.57 -9.61 -1.37
N GLU A 72 8.04 -8.48 -0.81
CA GLU A 72 8.92 -8.48 0.37
C GLU A 72 8.24 -9.06 1.62
N PHE A 73 6.91 -8.98 1.69
CA PHE A 73 6.12 -9.43 2.82
C PHE A 73 5.33 -10.71 2.55
N GLU A 74 5.50 -11.32 1.38
CA GLU A 74 4.94 -12.62 1.05
C GLU A 74 5.56 -13.69 1.96
N GLY A 75 4.74 -14.38 2.76
CA GLY A 75 5.19 -15.40 3.70
C GLY A 75 5.57 -14.91 5.11
N ASN A 76 5.52 -13.60 5.39
CA ASN A 76 5.67 -13.11 6.76
C ASN A 76 4.39 -13.37 7.57
N THR A 77 4.49 -14.17 8.63
CA THR A 77 3.37 -14.50 9.55
C THR A 77 2.94 -13.34 10.45
N LYS A 78 3.71 -12.24 10.46
CA LYS A 78 3.36 -11.02 11.20
C LYS A 78 2.48 -10.12 10.34
N PRO A 79 1.34 -9.62 10.87
CA PRO A 79 0.47 -8.69 10.15
C PRO A 79 1.26 -7.49 9.63
N VAL A 80 0.94 -7.01 8.43
CA VAL A 80 1.55 -5.80 7.84
C VAL A 80 1.39 -4.58 8.76
N SER A 81 0.39 -4.60 9.65
CA SER A 81 0.18 -3.61 10.71
C SER A 81 1.35 -3.50 11.71
N HIS A 82 2.18 -4.54 11.87
CA HIS A 82 3.38 -4.52 12.72
C HIS A 82 4.60 -3.87 12.07
N LEU A 83 4.58 -3.59 10.76
CA LEU A 83 5.71 -2.94 10.06
C LEU A 83 5.83 -1.45 10.35
N GLY A 84 4.79 -0.86 10.95
CA GLY A 84 4.67 0.57 11.19
C GLY A 84 4.41 1.32 9.88
N PHE A 85 3.34 2.11 9.85
CA PHE A 85 2.95 2.91 8.69
C PHE A 85 4.08 3.76 8.12
N LYS A 86 5.00 4.23 8.96
CA LYS A 86 6.21 4.97 8.55
C LYS A 86 7.12 4.17 7.60
N LYS A 87 7.27 2.86 7.80
CA LYS A 87 8.11 2.01 6.93
C LYS A 87 7.45 1.80 5.57
N LEU A 88 6.13 1.61 5.56
CA LEU A 88 5.36 1.49 4.32
C LEU A 88 5.36 2.81 3.54
N LEU A 89 5.10 3.93 4.22
CA LEU A 89 5.17 5.26 3.63
C LEU A 89 6.56 5.54 3.06
N TYR A 90 7.61 5.22 3.81
CA TYR A 90 9.00 5.37 3.36
C TYR A 90 9.26 4.57 2.07
N ILE A 91 8.86 3.29 2.01
CA ILE A 91 9.00 2.48 0.79
C ILE A 91 8.23 3.07 -0.40
N THR A 92 7.01 3.60 -0.17
CA THR A 92 6.23 4.27 -1.24
C THR A 92 6.80 5.63 -1.68
N GLN A 93 7.55 6.31 -0.81
CA GLN A 93 8.13 7.63 -1.10
C GLN A 93 9.57 7.55 -1.61
N LEU A 94 10.24 6.42 -1.43
CA LEU A 94 11.58 6.21 -1.94
C LEU A 94 11.56 6.14 -3.48
N PRO A 95 12.46 6.87 -4.18
CA PRO A 95 12.67 6.62 -5.59
C PRO A 95 13.14 5.19 -5.78
N ALA A 96 12.71 4.53 -6.85
CA ALA A 96 13.02 3.12 -7.18
C ALA A 96 14.52 2.80 -7.35
N SER A 97 15.41 3.76 -7.07
CA SER A 97 16.85 3.74 -7.25
C SER A 97 17.61 3.91 -5.92
N VAL A 98 17.13 3.31 -4.83
CA VAL A 98 17.97 3.12 -3.65
C VAL A 98 18.44 1.67 -3.64
N ASP A 99 19.71 1.53 -3.99
CA ASP A 99 20.49 0.30 -3.93
C ASP A 99 20.27 -0.41 -2.58
N LYS A 100 19.73 -1.63 -2.63
CA LYS A 100 19.53 -2.50 -1.46
C LYS A 100 20.81 -3.29 -1.15
N SER A 101 21.95 -2.61 -1.18
CA SER A 101 23.23 -3.18 -0.78
C SER A 101 23.59 -2.66 0.63
N ARG A 102 23.17 -3.41 1.65
CA ARG A 102 23.88 -3.51 2.94
C ARG A 102 23.37 -4.67 3.77
#